data_AF-A0A5C8J3G0-F1
#
_entry.id   AF-A0A5C8J3G0-F1
#
_cell.length_a   1.000
_cell.length_b   1.000
_cell.length_c   1.000
_cell.angle_alpha   90.00
_cell.angle_beta   90.00
_cell.angle_gamma   90.00
#
_symmetry.space_group_name_H-M   'P 1'
#
loop_
_entity.id
_entity.type
_entity.pdbx_description
1 polymer ?
#
loop_
_entity_poly.entity_id
_entity_poly.type
_entity_poly.pdbx_seq_one_letter_code
_entity_poly.pdbx_strand_id
1 'polypeptide(L)'
;MPYASATPKRPWRLSGFPKRPVAKPNHEADLKQRTLTNLYNASPAWLALAHEALDKAVAAAYGWNDYATQWPDEEILRRLLDLNKQRSGK
;
A
#
# COMPACT_ATOMS: atom_id res chain seq x y z
N MET A 1 -46.79 16.78 -6.93
CA MET A 1 -45.36 16.95 -6.61
C MET A 1 -45.24 18.15 -5.68
N PRO A 2 -44.43 18.12 -4.59
CA PRO A 2 -43.06 17.61 -4.56
C PRO A 2 -42.78 16.53 -3.49
N TYR A 3 -41.63 15.89 -3.68
CA TYR A 3 -41.21 14.59 -3.15
C TYR A 3 -40.60 14.71 -1.75
N ALA A 4 -41.01 13.85 -0.82
CA ALA A 4 -40.39 13.72 0.49
C ALA A 4 -38.92 13.28 0.34
N SER A 5 -37.98 14.11 0.78
CA SER A 5 -36.55 13.79 0.81
C SER A 5 -36.24 12.85 1.99
N ALA A 6 -36.62 11.58 1.83
CA ALA A 6 -36.10 10.51 2.67
C ALA A 6 -34.60 10.36 2.40
N THR A 7 -33.78 10.89 3.30
CA THR A 7 -32.33 10.65 3.27
C THR A 7 -32.09 9.14 3.47
N PRO A 8 -31.43 8.44 2.53
CA PRO A 8 -31.20 7.01 2.70
C PRO A 8 -30.23 6.83 3.88
N LYS A 9 -30.71 6.12 4.92
CA LYS A 9 -29.86 5.69 6.04
C LYS A 9 -28.72 4.86 5.46
N ARG A 10 -27.52 5.43 5.44
CA ARG A 10 -26.29 4.77 4.99
C ARG A 10 -25.90 3.69 6.01
N PRO A 11 -26.09 2.39 5.72
CA PRO A 11 -26.02 1.33 6.72
C PRO A 11 -24.63 1.19 7.34
N TRP A 12 -23.57 1.58 6.62
CA TRP A 12 -22.18 1.52 7.08
C TRP A 12 -21.82 2.50 8.21
N ARG A 13 -22.69 3.47 8.56
CA ARG A 13 -22.47 4.37 9.71
C ARG A 13 -22.81 3.73 11.06
N LEU A 14 -23.57 2.63 11.08
CA LEU A 14 -24.03 1.97 12.30
C LEU A 14 -22.97 1.02 12.91
N SER A 15 -21.91 0.68 12.17
CA SER A 15 -20.95 -0.36 12.53
C SER A 15 -19.73 0.12 13.35
N GLY A 16 -19.84 1.24 14.08
CA GLY A 16 -18.77 1.72 14.97
C GLY A 16 -17.47 2.14 14.28
N PHE A 17 -17.46 2.27 12.94
CA PHE A 17 -16.27 2.72 12.22
C PHE A 17 -15.92 4.16 12.59
N PRO A 18 -14.63 4.47 12.77
CA PRO A 18 -14.18 5.83 13.06
C PRO A 18 -14.67 6.78 11.96
N LYS A 19 -15.11 7.98 12.36
CA LYS A 19 -15.55 9.01 11.42
C LYS A 19 -14.41 9.25 10.43
N ARG A 20 -14.70 9.12 9.13
CA ARG A 20 -13.73 9.49 8.08
C ARG A 20 -13.26 10.92 8.36
N PRO A 21 -11.94 11.17 8.49
CA PRO A 21 -11.45 12.51 8.68
C PRO A 21 -11.88 13.37 7.49
N VAL A 22 -12.66 14.41 7.77
CA VAL A 22 -13.09 15.38 6.77
C VAL A 22 -12.04 16.48 6.74
N ALA A 23 -11.62 16.86 5.53
CA ALA A 23 -10.67 17.95 5.31
C ALA A 23 -11.16 19.25 5.98
N LYS A 24 -10.26 19.94 6.68
CA LYS A 24 -10.53 21.31 7.17
C LYS A 24 -10.54 22.26 5.96
N PRO A 25 -11.42 23.29 5.93
CA PRO A 25 -11.37 24.33 4.91
C PRO A 25 -9.98 24.98 4.87
N ASN A 26 -9.50 25.37 3.69
CA ASN A 26 -8.17 25.95 3.40
C ASN A 26 -6.96 24.99 3.42
N HIS A 27 -7.13 23.67 3.62
CA HIS A 27 -6.06 22.68 3.45
C HIS A 27 -6.14 21.91 2.12
N GLU A 28 -7.02 22.33 1.20
CA GLU A 28 -7.30 21.61 -0.03
C GLU A 28 -6.09 21.54 -0.98
N ALA A 29 -5.26 22.59 -1.01
CA ALA A 29 -4.05 22.61 -1.83
C ALA A 29 -3.01 21.59 -1.35
N ASP A 30 -2.75 21.53 -0.04
CA ASP A 30 -1.82 20.55 0.56
C ASP A 30 -2.38 19.12 0.47
N LEU A 31 -3.70 18.95 0.61
CA LEU A 31 -4.35 17.65 0.46
C LEU A 31 -4.28 17.15 -0.99
N LYS A 32 -4.39 18.03 -1.99
CA LYS A 32 -4.19 17.67 -3.40
C LYS A 32 -2.77 17.18 -3.68
N GLN A 33 -1.78 17.64 -2.93
CA GLN A 33 -0.40 17.15 -3.09
C GLN A 33 -0.16 15.80 -2.42
N ARG A 34 -1.00 15.38 -1.47
CA ARG A 34 -0.91 14.09 -0.77
C ARG A 34 -1.52 12.95 -1.59
N THR A 35 -1.08 12.82 -2.84
CA THR A 35 -1.40 11.67 -3.69
C THR A 35 -0.34 10.59 -3.51
N LEU A 36 -0.70 9.32 -3.74
CA LEU A 36 0.27 8.21 -3.75
C LEU A 36 1.37 8.48 -4.79
N THR A 37 1.01 8.97 -5.97
CA THR A 37 1.96 9.33 -7.01
C THR A 37 3.02 10.32 -6.51
N ASN A 38 2.61 11.41 -5.86
CA ASN A 38 3.56 12.39 -5.33
C ASN A 38 4.40 11.80 -4.18
N LEU A 39 3.81 10.97 -3.32
CA LEU A 39 4.51 10.31 -2.22
C LEU A 39 5.61 9.37 -2.73
N TYR A 40 5.33 8.55 -3.75
CA TYR A 40 6.30 7.66 -4.36
C TYR A 40 7.36 8.40 -5.19
N ASN A 41 7.00 9.51 -5.83
CA ASN A 41 7.97 10.35 -6.56
C ASN A 41 8.95 11.06 -5.59
N ALA A 42 8.45 11.57 -4.46
CA ALA A 42 9.28 12.22 -3.46
C ALA A 42 10.12 11.21 -2.65
N SER A 43 9.66 9.97 -2.55
CA SER A 43 10.26 8.84 -1.83
C SER A 43 10.99 9.25 -0.53
N PRO A 44 10.25 9.80 0.46
CA PRO A 44 10.85 10.28 1.69
C PRO A 44 11.51 9.13 2.48
N ALA A 45 12.53 9.44 3.29
CA ALA A 45 13.34 8.43 3.99
C ALA A 45 12.53 7.42 4.83
N TRP A 46 11.44 7.86 5.47
CA TRP A 46 10.56 6.95 6.24
C TRP A 46 9.87 5.91 5.35
N LEU A 47 9.54 6.26 4.10
CA LEU A 47 8.92 5.35 3.14
C LEU A 47 9.95 4.31 2.69
N ALA A 48 11.17 4.75 2.38
CA ALA A 48 12.28 3.85 2.06
C ALA A 48 12.55 2.84 3.19
N LEU A 49 12.62 3.30 4.44
CA LEU A 49 12.80 2.43 5.60
C LEU A 49 11.64 1.44 5.81
N ALA A 50 10.40 1.89 5.57
CA ALA A 50 9.23 1.02 5.65
C ALA A 50 9.25 -0.07 4.58
N HIS A 51 9.64 0.27 3.35
CA HIS A 51 9.84 -0.69 2.27
C HIS A 51 10.98 -1.67 2.60
N GLU A 52 12.12 -1.19 3.11
CA GLU A 52 13.24 -2.06 3.49
C GLU A 52 12.84 -3.09 4.57
N ALA A 53 12.08 -2.65 5.57
CA ALA A 53 11.60 -3.55 6.63
C ALA A 53 10.62 -4.61 6.08
N LEU A 54 9.75 -4.21 5.15
CA LEU A 54 8.82 -5.11 4.47
C LEU A 54 9.60 -6.14 3.63
N ASP A 55 10.56 -5.69 2.84
CA ASP A 55 11.34 -6.55 1.95
C ASP A 55 12.16 -7.58 2.73
N LYS A 56 12.75 -7.17 3.87
CA LYS A 56 13.42 -8.08 4.81
C LYS A 56 12.49 -9.15 5.36
N ALA A 57 11.26 -8.78 5.74
CA ALA A 57 10.28 -9.73 6.24
C ALA A 57 9.83 -10.73 5.16
N VAL A 58 9.64 -10.25 3.92
CA VAL A 58 9.32 -11.10 2.77
C VAL A 58 10.48 -12.05 2.47
N ALA A 59 11.72 -11.55 2.40
CA ALA A 59 12.90 -12.37 2.17
C ALA A 59 13.03 -13.49 3.22
N ALA A 60 12.81 -13.17 4.50
CA ALA A 60 12.78 -14.17 5.57
C ALA A 60 11.70 -15.25 5.34
N ALA A 61 10.50 -14.86 4.88
CA ALA A 61 9.43 -15.81 4.57
C ALA A 61 9.76 -16.72 3.37
N TYR A 62 10.53 -16.23 2.41
CA TYR A 62 11.06 -17.03 1.29
C TYR A 62 12.31 -17.85 1.65
N GLY A 63 12.84 -17.71 2.87
CA GLY A 63 14.06 -18.39 3.33
C GLY A 63 15.35 -17.79 2.76
N TRP A 64 15.32 -16.54 2.29
CA TRP A 64 16.47 -15.85 1.72
C TRP A 64 17.23 -15.09 2.83
N ASN A 65 18.16 -15.79 3.49
CA ASN A 65 18.97 -15.21 4.58
C ASN A 65 20.05 -14.21 4.10
N ASP A 66 20.40 -14.25 2.80
CA ASP A 66 21.42 -13.37 2.21
C ASP A 66 20.81 -12.15 1.51
N TYR A 67 19.52 -11.89 1.71
CA TYR A 67 18.85 -10.78 1.05
C TYR A 67 19.45 -9.44 1.47
N ALA A 68 19.94 -8.69 0.46
CA ALA A 68 20.37 -7.32 0.63
C ALA A 68 19.52 -6.41 -0.26
N THR A 69 19.08 -5.29 0.29
CA THR A 69 18.26 -4.26 -0.39
C THR A 69 18.89 -3.73 -1.69
N GLN A 70 20.19 -3.94 -1.87
CA GLN A 70 20.97 -3.57 -3.06
C GLN A 70 21.00 -4.63 -4.17
N TRP A 71 20.27 -5.74 -4.02
CA TRP A 71 20.18 -6.73 -5.09
C TRP A 71 19.47 -6.16 -6.31
N PRO A 72 19.97 -6.45 -7.53
CA PRO A 72 19.27 -6.08 -8.75
C PRO A 72 17.97 -6.89 -8.86
N ASP A 73 16.90 -6.25 -9.35
CA ASP A 73 15.60 -6.89 -9.57
C ASP A 73 15.70 -8.19 -10.38
N GLU A 74 16.65 -8.26 -11.32
CA GLU A 74 16.91 -9.45 -12.12
C GLU A 74 17.25 -10.70 -11.29
N GLU A 75 18.00 -10.54 -10.20
CA GLU A 75 18.38 -11.66 -9.32
C GLU A 75 17.18 -12.16 -8.53
N ILE A 76 16.33 -11.24 -8.07
CA ILE A 76 15.06 -11.57 -7.40
C ILE A 76 14.14 -12.32 -8.37
N LEU A 77 14.01 -11.83 -9.61
CA LEU A 77 13.18 -12.46 -10.64
C LEU A 77 13.67 -13.87 -11.01
N ARG A 78 14.99 -14.07 -11.13
CA ARG A 78 15.57 -15.40 -11.40
C ARG A 78 15.22 -16.41 -10.31
N ARG A 79 15.41 -16.04 -9.04
CA ARG A 79 15.08 -16.92 -7.89
C ARG A 79 13.60 -17.26 -7.82
N LEU A 80 12.74 -16.27 -8.04
CA LEU A 80 11.28 -16.49 -8.09
C LEU A 80 10.90 -17.41 -9.25
N LEU A 81 11.51 -17.24 -10.42
CA LEU A 81 11.26 -18.09 -11.58
C LEU A 81 11.66 -19.54 -11.31
N ASP A 82 12.81 -19.78 -10.69
CA ASP A 82 13.26 -21.13 -10.36
C ASP A 82 12.35 -21.80 -9.32
N LEU A 83 11.92 -21.07 -8.28
CA LEU A 83 10.91 -21.55 -7.33
C LEU A 83 9.59 -21.88 -8.02
N ASN A 84 9.17 -21.06 -8.99
CA ASN A 84 7.96 -21.30 -9.75
C ASN A 84 8.07 -22.56 -10.61
N LYS A 85 9.18 -22.74 -11.33
CA LYS A 85 9.47 -23.97 -12.10
C LYS A 85 9.46 -25.22 -11.23
N GLN A 86 10.06 -25.17 -10.04
CA GLN A 86 10.04 -26.30 -9.09
C GLN A 86 8.63 -26.66 -8.62
N ARG A 87 7.74 -25.67 -8.49
CA ARG A 87 6.34 -25.86 -8.07
C ARG A 87 5.45 -26.33 -9.22
N SER A 88 5.68 -25.85 -10.43
CA SER A 88 4.90 -26.21 -11.63
C SER A 88 5.36 -27.48 -12.35
N GLY A 89 6.57 -27.96 -12.07
CA GLY A 89 7.09 -29.24 -12.57
C GLY A 89 6.61 -30.46 -11.76
N LYS A 90 5.70 -30.26 -10.82
CA LYS A 90 5.01 -31.30 -10.04
C LYS A 90 3.59 -31.45 -10.58
#